data_AF-A0A7C6W4V0-F1
#
_entry.id   AF-A0A7C6W4V0-F1
#
_cell.length_a   1.000
_cell.length_b   1.000
_cell.length_c   1.000
_cell.angle_alpha   90.00
_cell.angle_beta   90.00
_cell.angle_gamma   90.00
#
_symmetry.space_group_name_H-M   'P 1'
#
loop_
_entity.id
_entity.type
_entity.pdbx_description
1 polymer ?
#
loop_
_entity_poly.entity_id
_entity_poly.type
_entity_poly.pdbx_seq_one_letter_code
_entity_poly.pdbx_strand_id
1 'polypeptide(L)'
;MRPDNQLPNYTKKPIIFTIEQAAKLYTRLMGVLMMIFVVPFIFVHFQSFKFYFSHFSWLTFSKDIILFIIAIIIGIVLHEAIHGLTWALFVKERLRAIKFGILKETFTPYCHCKGFLRVKHYITGAIMPAILLGILP
;
A
#
# COMPACT_ATOMS: atom_id res chain seq x y z
N MET A 1 9.53 14.04 29.21
CA MET A 1 9.75 14.97 28.08
C MET A 1 11.25 15.17 27.98
N ARG A 2 11.87 14.87 26.84
CA ARG A 2 13.31 15.11 26.65
C ARG A 2 13.47 16.62 26.38
N PRO A 3 14.37 17.34 27.06
CA PRO A 3 14.62 18.73 26.76
C PRO A 3 15.04 18.84 25.29
N ASP A 4 14.45 19.80 24.60
CA ASP A 4 14.78 20.18 23.25
C ASP A 4 16.18 20.79 23.25
N ASN A 5 17.20 19.94 23.15
CA ASN A 5 18.50 20.38 22.66
C ASN A 5 18.32 20.81 21.21
N GLN A 6 17.85 22.04 21.02
CA GLN A 6 17.84 22.73 19.74
C GLN A 6 19.31 22.87 19.34
N LEU A 7 19.75 22.05 18.39
CA LEU A 7 21.08 22.17 17.81
C LEU A 7 21.23 23.62 17.35
N PRO A 8 22.26 24.36 17.82
CA PRO A 8 22.47 25.74 17.39
C PRO A 8 22.66 25.70 15.87
N ASN A 9 21.77 26.37 15.13
CA ASN A 9 21.64 26.38 13.64
C ASN A 9 20.75 25.32 12.96
N TYR A 10 19.84 24.63 13.67
CA TYR A 10 18.84 23.77 12.99
C TYR A 10 17.62 24.56 12.49
N THR A 11 17.57 24.89 11.20
CA THR A 11 16.40 25.49 10.56
C THR A 11 15.47 24.41 9.99
N LYS A 12 14.27 24.24 10.56
CA LYS A 12 13.24 23.35 9.97
C LYS A 12 12.76 23.94 8.64
N LYS A 13 13.13 23.33 7.52
CA LYS A 13 12.54 23.63 6.20
C LYS A 13 11.38 22.67 5.95
N PRO A 14 10.11 23.13 5.86
CA PRO A 14 9.01 22.26 5.47
C PRO A 14 9.18 21.87 4.00
N ILE A 15 9.19 20.57 3.72
CA ILE A 15 9.10 20.07 2.35
C ILE A 15 7.61 19.96 2.04
N ILE A 16 7.12 20.80 1.13
CA ILE A 16 5.73 20.79 0.66
C ILE A 16 5.69 20.20 -0.75
N PHE A 17 4.96 19.11 -0.92
CA PHE A 17 4.63 18.56 -2.24
C PHE A 17 3.18 18.90 -2.56
N THR A 18 2.91 19.36 -3.78
CA THR A 18 1.53 19.48 -4.22
C THR A 18 0.95 18.09 -4.50
N ILE A 19 -0.38 17.94 -4.35
CA ILE A 19 -1.07 16.67 -4.65
C ILE A 19 -0.80 16.24 -6.10
N GLU A 20 -0.75 17.19 -7.03
CA GLU A 20 -0.44 16.96 -8.44
C GLU A 20 0.98 16.41 -8.65
N GLN A 21 1.98 16.97 -7.97
CA GLN A 21 3.36 16.49 -8.03
C GLN A 21 3.48 15.08 -7.46
N ALA A 22 2.82 14.82 -6.33
CA ALA A 22 2.78 13.50 -5.72
C ALA A 22 2.09 12.47 -6.63
N ALA A 23 0.96 12.83 -7.25
CA ALA A 23 0.25 11.98 -8.19
C ALA A 23 1.11 11.66 -9.42
N LYS A 24 1.75 12.68 -10.03
CA LYS A 24 2.63 12.48 -11.20
C LYS A 24 3.82 11.59 -10.88
N LEU A 25 4.44 11.78 -9.71
CA LEU A 25 5.53 10.92 -9.23
C LEU A 25 5.03 9.49 -9.02
N TYR A 26 3.89 9.32 -8.35
CA TYR A 26 3.25 8.03 -8.12
C TYR A 26 2.96 7.29 -9.43
N THR A 27 2.33 7.93 -10.41
CA THR A 27 2.04 7.33 -11.72
C THR A 27 3.31 6.87 -12.42
N ARG A 28 4.38 7.67 -12.37
CA ARG A 28 5.66 7.31 -12.98
C ARG A 28 6.29 6.09 -12.32
N LEU A 29 6.34 6.08 -10.98
CA LEU A 29 6.92 4.98 -10.21
C LEU A 29 6.11 3.68 -10.39
N MET A 30 4.78 3.77 -10.28
CA MET A 30 3.90 2.62 -10.49
C MET A 30 3.97 2.09 -11.91
N GLY A 31 4.04 2.95 -12.93
CA GLY A 31 4.18 2.51 -14.32
C GLY A 31 5.46 1.70 -14.56
N VAL A 32 6.59 2.16 -14.02
CA VAL A 32 7.85 1.40 -14.10
C VAL A 32 7.77 0.08 -13.34
N LEU A 33 7.18 0.11 -12.14
CA LEU A 33 7.01 -1.10 -11.32
C LEU A 33 6.14 -2.15 -12.02
N MET A 34 5.02 -1.71 -12.62
CA MET A 34 4.15 -2.56 -13.42
C MET A 34 4.91 -3.20 -14.57
N MET A 35 5.73 -2.45 -15.31
CA MET A 35 6.52 -3.06 -16.39
C MET A 35 7.49 -4.13 -15.86
N ILE A 36 8.17 -3.87 -14.74
CA ILE A 36 9.14 -4.80 -14.15
C ILE A 36 8.48 -6.11 -13.70
N PHE A 37 7.26 -6.07 -13.16
CA PHE A 37 6.60 -7.29 -12.66
C PHE A 37 5.67 -7.94 -13.69
N VAL A 38 4.86 -7.17 -14.40
CA VAL A 38 3.83 -7.70 -15.31
C VAL A 38 4.46 -8.30 -16.56
N VAL A 39 5.50 -7.67 -17.14
CA VAL A 39 6.11 -8.17 -18.38
C VAL A 39 6.74 -9.55 -18.16
N PRO A 40 7.62 -9.77 -17.16
CA PRO A 40 8.15 -11.10 -16.89
C PRO A 40 7.06 -12.09 -16.52
N PHE A 41 6.04 -11.69 -15.75
CA PHE A 41 4.91 -12.54 -15.41
C PHE A 41 4.18 -13.06 -16.65
N ILE A 42 3.87 -12.18 -17.62
CA ILE A 42 3.24 -12.58 -18.89
C ILE A 42 4.13 -13.55 -19.67
N PHE A 43 5.43 -13.27 -19.75
CA PHE A 43 6.37 -14.16 -20.46
C PHE A 43 6.45 -15.56 -19.82
N VAL A 44 6.57 -15.62 -18.49
CA VAL A 44 6.64 -16.88 -17.74
C VAL A 44 5.33 -17.68 -17.87
N HIS A 45 4.18 -17.00 -17.83
CA HIS A 45 2.86 -17.64 -17.86
C HIS A 45 2.21 -17.64 -19.25
N PHE A 46 2.96 -17.36 -20.32
CA PHE A 46 2.42 -17.20 -21.67
C PHE A 46 1.59 -18.41 -22.14
N GLN A 47 2.08 -19.62 -21.85
CA GLN A 47 1.37 -20.85 -22.23
C GLN A 47 0.07 -21.03 -21.45
N SER A 48 0.05 -20.68 -20.15
CA SER A 48 -1.17 -20.70 -19.32
C SER A 48 -2.21 -19.72 -19.85
N PHE A 49 -1.79 -18.51 -20.26
CA PHE A 49 -2.68 -17.54 -20.89
C PHE A 49 -3.26 -18.06 -22.20
N LYS A 50 -2.43 -18.62 -23.09
CA LYS A 50 -2.91 -19.23 -24.34
C LYS A 50 -3.97 -20.30 -24.09
N PHE A 51 -3.72 -21.19 -23.13
CA PHE A 51 -4.66 -22.25 -22.76
C PHE A 51 -5.97 -21.70 -22.19
N TYR A 52 -5.89 -20.67 -21.33
CA TYR A 52 -7.06 -20.01 -20.78
C TYR A 52 -7.93 -19.39 -21.88
N PHE A 53 -7.33 -18.63 -22.79
CA PHE A 53 -8.05 -17.97 -23.87
C PHE A 53 -8.61 -18.95 -24.91
N SER A 54 -7.97 -20.10 -25.15
CA SER A 54 -8.52 -21.12 -26.04
C SER A 54 -9.75 -21.82 -25.47
N HIS A 55 -9.91 -21.85 -24.15
CA HIS A 55 -11.07 -22.41 -23.45
C HIS A 55 -11.97 -21.31 -22.86
N PHE A 56 -11.88 -20.10 -23.40
CA PHE A 56 -12.64 -18.97 -22.90
C PHE A 56 -14.13 -19.24 -22.96
N SER A 57 -14.81 -18.98 -21.84
CA SER A 57 -16.26 -18.93 -21.78
C SER A 57 -16.68 -17.75 -20.90
N TRP A 58 -17.86 -17.19 -21.17
CA TRP A 58 -18.43 -16.15 -20.33
C TRP A 58 -18.59 -16.60 -18.89
N LEU A 59 -18.94 -17.87 -18.66
CA LEU A 59 -19.12 -18.43 -17.33
C LEU A 59 -17.81 -18.51 -16.53
N THR A 60 -16.71 -18.98 -17.16
CA THR A 60 -15.39 -19.03 -16.50
C THR A 60 -14.90 -17.62 -16.21
N PHE A 61 -15.01 -16.71 -17.17
CA PHE A 61 -14.59 -15.32 -17.00
C PHE A 61 -15.32 -14.60 -15.87
N SER A 62 -16.66 -14.74 -15.79
CA SER A 62 -17.43 -14.12 -14.70
C SER A 62 -17.05 -14.68 -13.33
N LYS A 63 -16.80 -15.99 -13.22
CA LYS A 63 -16.32 -16.60 -11.97
C LYS A 63 -14.97 -16.04 -11.56
N ASP A 64 -14.03 -15.94 -12.49
CA ASP A 64 -12.69 -15.41 -12.23
C ASP A 64 -12.74 -13.94 -11.80
N ILE A 65 -13.59 -13.12 -12.43
CA ILE A 65 -13.81 -11.73 -12.02
C ILE A 65 -14.36 -11.64 -10.60
N ILE A 66 -15.36 -12.46 -10.25
CA ILE A 66 -15.94 -12.43 -8.91
C ILE A 66 -14.88 -12.81 -7.87
N LEU A 67 -14.12 -13.87 -8.13
CA LEU A 67 -13.04 -14.30 -7.24
C LEU A 67 -11.97 -13.21 -7.12
N PHE A 68 -11.61 -12.55 -8.22
CA PHE A 68 -10.66 -11.45 -8.23
C PHE A 68 -11.16 -10.25 -7.39
N ILE A 69 -12.43 -9.85 -7.53
CA ILE A 69 -13.01 -8.78 -6.72
C ILE A 69 -12.97 -9.13 -5.22
N ILE A 70 -13.34 -10.36 -4.86
CA ILE A 70 -13.27 -10.84 -3.47
C ILE A 70 -11.83 -10.77 -2.96
N ALA A 71 -10.87 -11.27 -3.74
CA ALA A 71 -9.45 -11.24 -3.39
C ALA A 71 -8.94 -9.81 -3.20
N ILE A 72 -9.35 -8.86 -4.05
CA ILE A 72 -8.99 -7.45 -3.92
C ILE A 72 -9.57 -6.84 -2.64
N ILE A 73 -10.83 -7.11 -2.30
CA ILE A 73 -11.45 -6.61 -1.07
C ILE A 73 -10.71 -7.14 0.16
N ILE A 74 -10.42 -8.45 0.19
CA ILE A 74 -9.64 -9.07 1.27
C ILE A 74 -8.24 -8.45 1.33
N GLY A 75 -7.58 -8.32 0.18
CA GLY A 75 -6.25 -7.73 0.07
C GLY A 75 -6.20 -6.30 0.59
N ILE A 76 -7.20 -5.49 0.30
CA ILE A 76 -7.35 -4.12 0.82
C ILE A 76 -7.46 -4.12 2.35
N VAL A 77 -8.32 -4.98 2.91
CA VAL A 77 -8.48 -5.07 4.37
C VAL A 77 -7.18 -5.49 5.04
N LEU A 78 -6.49 -6.49 4.47
CA LEU A 78 -5.18 -6.93 4.94
C LEU A 78 -4.12 -5.82 4.81
N HIS A 79 -4.12 -5.09 3.70
CA HIS A 79 -3.18 -4.00 3.44
C HIS A 79 -3.26 -2.93 4.53
N GLU A 80 -4.46 -2.42 4.78
CA GLU A 80 -4.66 -1.44 5.84
C GLU A 80 -4.34 -2.03 7.21
N ALA A 81 -4.76 -3.27 7.49
CA ALA A 81 -4.48 -3.93 8.76
C ALA A 81 -2.97 -4.04 9.02
N ILE A 82 -2.17 -4.37 8.01
CA ILE A 82 -0.71 -4.45 8.12
C ILE A 82 -0.09 -3.10 8.45
N HIS A 83 -0.56 -2.00 7.82
CA HIS A 83 -0.14 -0.65 8.21
C HIS A 83 -0.39 -0.40 9.69
N GLY A 84 -1.62 -0.66 10.13
CA GLY A 84 -2.06 -0.43 11.51
C GLY A 84 -1.29 -1.27 12.53
N LEU A 85 -1.15 -2.56 12.29
CA LEU A 85 -0.39 -3.47 13.15
C LEU A 85 1.08 -3.04 13.23
N THR A 86 1.70 -2.68 12.11
CA THR A 86 3.09 -2.26 12.10
C THR A 86 3.30 -0.97 12.89
N TRP A 87 2.46 0.04 12.70
CA TRP A 87 2.56 1.29 13.45
C TRP A 87 2.23 1.11 14.95
N ALA A 88 1.31 0.20 15.28
CA ALA A 88 0.96 -0.11 16.68
C ALA A 88 2.15 -0.68 17.49
N LEU A 89 3.17 -1.26 16.85
CA LEU A 89 4.39 -1.71 17.51
C LEU A 89 5.28 -0.54 17.99
N PHE A 90 5.13 0.64 17.38
CA PHE A 90 6.03 1.77 17.60
C PHE A 90 5.42 2.91 18.43
N VAL A 91 4.16 2.80 18.83
CA VAL A 91 3.44 3.82 19.62
C VAL A 91 3.02 3.31 20.99
N LYS A 92 2.98 4.22 21.97
CA LYS A 92 2.73 3.87 23.38
C LYS A 92 1.34 3.27 23.59
N GLU A 93 0.32 3.82 22.93
CA GLU A 93 -1.07 3.40 23.03
C GLU A 93 -1.40 2.19 22.14
N ARG A 94 -0.41 1.66 21.40
CA ARG A 94 -0.51 0.47 20.53
C ARG A 94 -1.73 0.56 19.59
N LEU A 95 -2.54 -0.50 19.52
CA LEU A 95 -3.73 -0.56 18.66
C LEU A 95 -4.78 0.51 18.98
N ARG A 96 -4.80 1.08 20.21
CA ARG A 96 -5.72 2.17 20.56
C ARG A 96 -5.41 3.47 19.81
N ALA A 97 -4.18 3.62 19.30
CA ALA A 97 -3.79 4.76 18.47
C ALA A 97 -4.20 4.61 17.00
N ILE A 98 -4.61 3.43 16.56
CA ILE A 98 -4.88 3.13 15.16
C ILE A 98 -6.36 3.36 14.87
N LYS A 99 -6.64 4.03 13.75
CA LYS A 99 -7.99 4.20 13.23
C LYS A 99 -8.06 3.76 11.78
N PHE A 100 -9.05 2.94 11.50
CA PHE A 100 -9.44 2.55 10.16
C PHE A 100 -10.70 3.29 9.74
N GLY A 101 -10.84 3.53 8.44
CA GLY A 101 -12.05 4.11 7.88
C GLY A 101 -12.05 4.05 6.36
N ILE A 102 -13.08 4.66 5.78
CA ILE A 102 -13.20 4.85 4.34
C ILE A 102 -13.47 6.34 4.12
N LEU A 103 -12.68 6.96 3.25
CA LEU A 103 -12.90 8.33 2.81
C LEU A 103 -14.03 8.31 1.76
N LYS A 104 -15.18 8.90 2.09
CA LYS A 104 -16.41 8.77 1.29
C LYS A 104 -16.29 9.44 -0.08
N GLU A 105 -15.50 10.50 -0.16
CA GLU A 105 -15.30 11.32 -1.36
C GLU A 105 -14.56 10.55 -2.47
N THR A 106 -13.71 9.60 -2.07
CA THR A 106 -12.85 8.84 -3.00
C THR A 106 -13.04 7.33 -2.88
N PHE A 107 -13.92 6.88 -1.97
CA PHE A 107 -14.07 5.48 -1.54
C PHE A 107 -12.74 4.79 -1.20
N THR A 108 -11.76 5.57 -0.72
CA THR A 108 -10.46 5.03 -0.37
C THR A 108 -10.46 4.54 1.08
N PRO A 109 -10.15 3.26 1.34
CA PRO A 109 -9.89 2.79 2.68
C PRO A 109 -8.63 3.47 3.20
N TYR A 110 -8.60 3.76 4.49
CA TYR A 110 -7.43 4.35 5.12
C TYR A 110 -7.19 3.74 6.50
N CYS A 111 -5.91 3.67 6.85
CA CYS A 111 -5.39 3.49 8.19
C CYS A 111 -4.58 4.73 8.58
N HIS A 112 -4.85 5.30 9.76
CA HIS A 112 -3.96 6.31 10.33
C HIS A 112 -3.64 6.05 11.79
N CYS A 113 -2.42 6.43 12.18
CA CYS A 113 -1.96 6.40 13.55
C CYS A 113 -2.07 7.80 14.17
N LYS A 114 -2.80 7.92 15.28
CA LYS A 114 -2.92 9.17 16.05
C LYS A 114 -1.72 9.47 16.95
N GLY A 115 -0.91 8.45 17.25
CA GLY A 115 0.27 8.59 18.08
C GLY A 115 1.45 9.20 17.32
N PHE A 116 2.39 9.78 18.06
CA PHE A 116 3.61 10.33 17.48
C PHE A 116 4.55 9.21 17.00
N LEU A 117 4.85 9.21 15.70
CA LEU A 117 5.80 8.29 15.08
C LEU A 117 7.08 9.01 14.67
N ARG A 118 8.22 8.34 14.84
CA ARG A 118 9.47 8.76 14.17
C ARG A 118 9.35 8.45 12.68
N VAL A 119 9.98 9.26 11.84
CA VAL A 119 9.97 9.10 10.36
C VAL A 119 10.33 7.68 9.94
N LYS A 120 11.35 7.07 10.55
CA LYS A 120 11.76 5.69 10.25
C LYS A 120 10.64 4.68 10.50
N HIS A 121 9.92 4.80 11.62
CA HIS A 121 8.81 3.90 11.96
C HIS A 121 7.59 4.12 11.06
N TYR A 122 7.33 5.38 10.68
CA TYR A 122 6.29 5.70 9.71
C TYR A 122 6.57 5.00 8.38
N ILE A 123 7.80 5.16 7.84
CA ILE A 123 8.25 4.51 6.61
C ILE A 123 8.13 2.98 6.75
N THR A 124 8.58 2.39 7.86
CA THR A 124 8.47 0.95 8.08
C THR A 124 7.03 0.45 7.96
N GLY A 125 6.07 1.13 8.61
CA GLY A 125 4.66 0.73 8.46
C GLY A 125 4.11 1.00 7.06
N ALA A 126 4.56 2.05 6.37
CA ALA A 126 4.15 2.33 5.00
C ALA A 126 4.64 1.28 3.98
N ILE A 127 5.85 0.74 4.16
CA ILE A 127 6.40 -0.27 3.24
C ILE A 127 5.96 -1.70 3.56
N MET A 128 5.48 -1.95 4.78
CA MET A 128 5.22 -3.33 5.25
C MET A 128 4.18 -4.09 4.41
N PRO A 129 3.06 -3.49 3.95
CA PRO A 129 2.13 -4.23 3.09
C PRO A 129 2.76 -4.68 1.77
N ALA A 130 3.65 -3.88 1.18
CA ALA A 130 4.36 -4.28 -0.03
C ALA A 130 5.28 -5.48 0.21
N ILE A 131 5.91 -5.56 1.39
CA ILE A 131 6.75 -6.70 1.76
C ILE A 131 5.88 -7.95 2.00
N LEU A 132 4.86 -7.83 2.85
CA LEU A 132 4.09 -8.98 3.32
C LEU A 132 3.07 -9.51 2.30
N LEU A 133 2.44 -8.64 1.50
CA LEU A 133 1.46 -9.04 0.48
C LEU A 133 2.04 -9.10 -0.94
N GLY A 134 3.21 -8.51 -1.15
CA GLY A 134 3.85 -8.45 -2.47
C GLY A 134 5.02 -9.42 -2.61
N ILE A 135 6.01 -9.36 -1.72
CA ILE A 135 7.23 -10.16 -1.82
C ILE A 135 7.03 -11.57 -1.27
N LEU A 136 6.31 -11.69 -0.15
CA LEU A 136 5.97 -12.99 0.43
C LEU A 136 4.75 -13.58 -0.31
N PRO A 137 4.84 -14.82 -0.82
CA PRO A 137 3.74 -15.51 -1.49
C PRO A 137 2.67 -16.00 -0.51
#